data_AF-A0A3D3LST5-F1
#
_entry.id   AF-A0A3D3LST5-F1
#
_cell.length_a   1.000
_cell.length_b   1.000
_cell.length_c   1.000
_cell.angle_alpha   90.00
_cell.angle_beta   90.00
_cell.angle_gamma   90.00
#
_symmetry.space_group_name_H-M   'P 1'
#
loop_
_entity.id
_entity.type
_entity.pdbx_description
1 polymer ?
#
loop_
_entity_poly.entity_id
_entity_poly.type
_entity_poly.pdbx_seq_one_letter_code
_entity_poly.pdbx_strand_id
1 'polypeptide(L)'
;MKLEIIKPERTEKDKINSKAGRKRKYTKDVIRQIGKEMIDFMKKDGNYFLKEFAVKKGINAQRFSEFAKIDSEFRDSLQKAKDIQEVKLVRLGIDEGRNAAMVIFMLKNVAGYKDRTTLEHTGEELPEIRFMVRKGE
;
A
#
# COMPACT_ATOMS: atom_id res chain seq x y z
N MET A 1 14.31 -18.85 -18.95
CA MET A 1 15.08 -18.36 -17.78
C MET A 1 14.43 -18.96 -16.53
N LYS A 2 15.10 -19.89 -15.82
CA LYS A 2 14.56 -20.53 -14.61
C LYS A 2 14.82 -19.61 -13.41
N LEU A 3 13.77 -19.20 -12.72
CA LEU A 3 13.87 -18.42 -11.48
C LEU A 3 14.16 -19.39 -10.33
N GLU A 4 15.40 -19.45 -9.86
CA GLU A 4 15.77 -20.20 -8.67
C GLU A 4 15.38 -19.41 -7.41
N ILE A 5 14.47 -19.98 -6.64
CA ILE A 5 13.99 -19.41 -5.37
C ILE A 5 15.10 -19.62 -4.33
N ILE A 6 15.88 -18.56 -4.07
CA ILE A 6 16.88 -18.54 -3.00
C ILE A 6 16.16 -18.69 -1.65
N LYS A 7 16.31 -19.86 -1.02
CA LYS A 7 15.83 -20.11 0.35
C LYS A 7 16.85 -19.50 1.32
N PRO A 8 16.46 -18.61 2.26
CA PRO A 8 17.40 -18.03 3.21
C PRO A 8 17.94 -19.12 4.16
N GLU A 9 19.26 -19.16 4.30
CA GLU A 9 20.00 -20.08 5.18
C GLU A 9 19.80 -19.69 6.65
N ARG A 10 19.66 -20.70 7.53
CA ARG A 10 19.32 -20.52 8.96
C ARG A 10 20.54 -20.08 9.77
N THR A 11 20.35 -19.13 10.69
CA THR A 11 21.36 -18.82 11.72
C THR A 11 21.19 -19.72 12.94
N GLU A 12 22.30 -20.01 13.61
CA GLU A 12 22.44 -21.03 14.66
C GLU A 12 21.55 -20.78 15.90
N LYS A 13 21.09 -19.54 16.10
CA LYS A 13 20.22 -19.13 17.22
C LYS A 13 18.78 -19.65 17.11
N ASP A 14 18.33 -20.04 15.91
CA ASP A 14 16.99 -20.60 15.69
C ASP A 14 16.82 -22.05 16.17
N LYS A 15 17.90 -22.72 16.59
CA LYS A 15 17.89 -24.13 17.00
C LYS A 15 17.42 -24.38 18.44
N ILE A 16 17.29 -23.34 19.29
CA ILE A 16 17.15 -23.52 20.75
C ILE A 16 15.70 -23.72 21.23
N ASN A 17 14.67 -23.53 20.39
CA ASN A 17 13.28 -23.58 20.86
C ASN A 17 12.36 -24.50 20.03
N SER A 18 12.63 -25.81 20.04
CA SER A 18 11.74 -26.81 19.45
C SER A 18 11.15 -27.76 20.50
N LYS A 19 10.16 -27.28 21.27
CA LYS A 19 9.11 -28.14 21.83
C LYS A 19 7.89 -28.09 20.90
N ALA A 20 7.68 -29.17 20.15
CA ALA A 20 6.43 -29.60 19.50
C ALA A 20 5.49 -28.51 18.89
N GLY A 21 5.98 -27.73 17.93
CA GLY A 21 5.13 -26.84 17.13
C GLY A 21 5.59 -26.77 15.68
N ARG A 22 4.64 -26.63 14.74
CA ARG A 22 4.94 -26.36 13.32
C ARG A 22 5.84 -25.11 13.25
N LYS A 23 7.06 -25.26 12.73
CA LYS A 23 8.05 -24.18 12.65
C LYS A 23 7.41 -22.95 12.00
N ARG A 24 7.47 -21.80 12.69
CA ARG A 24 6.96 -20.53 12.15
C ARG A 24 7.79 -20.15 10.93
N LYS A 25 7.14 -20.01 9.77
CA LYS A 25 7.80 -19.65 8.50
C LYS A 25 8.47 -18.27 8.53
N TYR A 26 7.95 -17.35 9.34
CA TYR A 26 8.44 -15.97 9.45
C TYR A 26 8.86 -15.70 10.89
N THR A 27 10.17 -15.75 11.15
CA THR A 27 10.77 -15.28 12.39
C THR A 27 10.89 -13.75 12.36
N LYS A 28 11.15 -13.10 13.50
CA LYS A 28 11.35 -11.64 13.55
C LYS A 28 12.51 -11.20 12.66
N ASP A 29 13.61 -11.97 12.64
CA ASP A 29 14.77 -11.65 11.82
C ASP A 29 14.45 -11.73 10.33
N VAL A 30 13.69 -12.76 9.90
CA VAL A 30 13.19 -12.87 8.53
C VAL A 30 12.28 -11.68 8.19
N ILE A 31 11.39 -11.29 9.09
CA ILE A 31 10.49 -10.15 8.89
C ILE A 31 11.30 -8.86 8.71
N ARG A 32 12.29 -8.59 9.58
CA ARG A 32 13.17 -7.42 9.47
C ARG A 32 13.96 -7.40 8.17
N GLN A 33 14.47 -8.55 7.76
CA GLN A 33 15.18 -8.69 6.49
C GLN A 33 14.27 -8.37 5.29
N ILE A 34 13.03 -8.88 5.29
CA ILE A 34 12.02 -8.52 4.28
C ILE A 34 11.77 -7.00 4.28
N GLY A 35 11.73 -6.36 5.46
CA GLY A 35 11.59 -4.91 5.59
C GLY A 35 12.70 -4.13 4.90
N LYS A 36 13.95 -4.53 5.10
CA LYS A 36 15.12 -3.91 4.43
C LYS A 36 15.06 -4.08 2.91
N GLU A 37 14.81 -5.30 2.45
CA GLU A 37 14.71 -5.63 1.03
C GLU A 37 13.55 -4.89 0.34
N MET A 38 12.45 -4.66 1.06
CA MET A 38 11.31 -3.88 0.56
C MET A 38 11.70 -2.42 0.32
N ILE A 39 12.45 -1.81 1.24
CA ILE A 39 12.96 -0.44 1.05
C ILE A 39 13.91 -0.38 -0.14
N ASP A 40 14.86 -1.30 -0.22
CA ASP A 40 15.82 -1.32 -1.33
C ASP A 40 15.14 -1.56 -2.67
N PHE A 41 14.08 -2.38 -2.69
CA PHE A 41 13.22 -2.54 -3.86
C PHE A 41 12.54 -1.22 -4.24
N MET A 42 11.91 -0.56 -3.28
CA MET A 42 11.16 0.68 -3.52
C MET A 42 12.04 1.87 -3.88
N LYS A 43 13.34 1.87 -3.53
CA LYS A 43 14.27 2.91 -3.97
C LYS A 43 14.65 2.82 -5.45
N LYS A 44 14.62 1.63 -6.04
CA LYS A 44 14.99 1.43 -7.46
C LYS A 44 13.97 2.05 -8.39
N ASP A 45 14.43 2.69 -9.45
CA ASP A 45 13.55 3.24 -10.49
C ASP A 45 12.71 2.15 -11.15
N GLY A 46 11.52 2.51 -11.62
CA GLY A 46 10.57 1.58 -12.22
C GLY A 46 9.77 0.72 -11.22
N ASN A 47 10.19 0.63 -9.95
CA ASN A 47 9.41 -0.06 -8.92
C ASN A 47 8.45 0.93 -8.22
N TYR A 48 7.16 0.81 -8.50
CA TYR A 48 6.13 1.72 -7.95
C TYR A 48 5.20 1.05 -6.94
N PHE A 49 5.12 -0.28 -6.93
CA PHE A 49 4.08 -0.98 -6.18
C PHE A 49 4.66 -1.96 -5.16
N LEU A 50 4.26 -1.80 -3.90
CA LEU A 50 4.59 -2.77 -2.82
C LEU A 50 4.05 -4.17 -3.12
N LYS A 51 2.95 -4.27 -3.86
CA LYS A 51 2.38 -5.57 -4.28
C LYS A 51 3.29 -6.32 -5.25
N GLU A 52 4.05 -5.62 -6.10
CA GLU A 52 5.04 -6.26 -6.96
C GLU A 52 6.19 -6.85 -6.16
N PHE A 53 6.65 -6.16 -5.11
CA PHE A 53 7.64 -6.70 -4.19
C PHE A 53 7.12 -8.01 -3.55
N ALA A 54 5.87 -8.02 -3.11
CA ALA A 54 5.24 -9.21 -2.52
C ALA A 54 5.22 -10.39 -3.50
N VAL A 55 4.80 -10.14 -4.76
CA VAL A 55 4.80 -11.14 -5.83
C VAL A 55 6.21 -11.66 -6.11
N LYS A 56 7.20 -10.78 -6.25
CA LYS A 56 8.61 -11.15 -6.50
C LYS A 56 9.20 -11.98 -5.36
N LYS A 57 8.77 -11.75 -4.11
CA LYS A 57 9.20 -12.52 -2.93
C LYS A 57 8.38 -13.79 -2.69
N GLY A 58 7.33 -14.04 -3.47
CA GLY A 58 6.43 -15.18 -3.26
C GLY A 58 5.66 -15.10 -1.94
N ILE A 59 5.36 -13.88 -1.49
CA ILE A 59 4.60 -13.61 -0.25
C ILE A 59 3.27 -12.93 -0.60
N ASN A 60 2.22 -13.28 0.14
CA ASN A 60 0.94 -12.58 0.03
C ASN A 60 1.08 -11.17 0.64
N ALA A 61 0.71 -10.13 -0.10
CA ALA A 61 0.79 -8.73 0.36
C ALA A 61 0.03 -8.47 1.68
N GLN A 62 -1.02 -9.24 1.97
CA GLN A 62 -1.74 -9.17 3.25
C GLN A 62 -0.80 -9.40 4.45
N ARG A 63 0.25 -10.21 4.28
CA ARG A 63 1.25 -10.49 5.32
C ARG A 63 1.99 -9.25 5.79
N PHE A 64 2.08 -8.18 4.99
CA PHE A 64 2.71 -6.94 5.46
C PHE A 64 1.98 -6.35 6.67
N SER A 65 0.64 -6.39 6.67
CA SER A 65 -0.15 -5.93 7.82
C SER A 65 0.09 -6.78 9.07
N GLU A 66 0.29 -8.09 8.91
CA GLU A 66 0.58 -9.00 10.00
C GLU A 66 2.00 -8.81 10.53
N PHE A 67 2.98 -8.68 9.64
CA PHE A 67 4.37 -8.43 9.98
C PHE A 67 4.54 -7.12 10.75
N ALA A 68 3.83 -6.06 10.34
CA ALA A 68 3.82 -4.78 11.04
C ALA A 68 3.20 -4.84 12.44
N LYS A 69 2.34 -5.84 12.74
CA LYS A 69 1.84 -6.09 14.09
C LYS A 69 2.86 -6.83 14.96
N ILE A 70 3.70 -7.67 14.34
CA ILE A 70 4.67 -8.53 15.04
C ILE A 70 5.97 -7.79 15.36
N ASP A 71 6.44 -6.92 14.45
CA ASP A 71 7.74 -6.25 14.55
C ASP A 71 7.63 -4.77 14.17
N SER A 72 8.11 -3.90 15.06
CA SER A 72 8.04 -2.44 14.90
C SER A 72 9.02 -1.91 13.84
N GLU A 73 10.21 -2.52 13.70
CA GLU A 73 11.17 -2.10 12.68
C GLU A 73 10.63 -2.39 11.27
N PHE A 74 9.92 -3.52 11.10
CA PHE A 74 9.20 -3.79 9.86
C PHE A 74 8.07 -2.81 9.63
N ARG A 75 7.31 -2.42 10.67
CA ARG A 75 6.26 -1.40 10.55
C ARG A 75 6.83 -0.08 10.03
N ASP A 76 7.95 0.36 10.58
CA ASP A 76 8.61 1.60 10.16
C ASP A 76 9.13 1.48 8.72
N SER A 77 9.67 0.32 8.36
CA SER A 77 10.08 0.02 6.98
C SER A 77 8.90 0.04 6.02
N LEU A 78 7.75 -0.51 6.42
CA LEU A 78 6.52 -0.48 5.63
C LEU A 78 6.01 0.95 5.44
N GLN A 79 6.08 1.79 6.46
CA GLN A 79 5.67 3.20 6.34
C GLN A 79 6.60 3.96 5.38
N LYS A 80 7.92 3.86 5.56
CA LYS A 80 8.90 4.48 4.64
C LYS A 80 8.71 4.02 3.19
N ALA A 81 8.38 2.74 2.98
CA ALA A 81 8.13 2.21 1.65
C ALA A 81 6.88 2.82 0.99
N LYS A 82 5.84 3.13 1.79
CA LYS A 82 4.65 3.89 1.32
C LYS A 82 4.99 5.34 1.01
N ASP A 83 5.78 5.99 1.85
CA ASP A 83 6.20 7.39 1.62
C ASP A 83 7.00 7.49 0.30
N ILE A 84 7.89 6.53 0.02
CA ILE A 84 8.61 6.45 -1.27
C ILE A 84 7.64 6.23 -2.43
N GLN A 85 6.64 5.36 -2.27
CA GLN A 85 5.61 5.11 -3.28
C GLN A 85 4.84 6.40 -3.61
N GLU A 86 4.44 7.16 -2.61
CA GLU A 86 3.73 8.42 -2.77
C GLU A 86 4.57 9.42 -3.56
N VAL A 87 5.81 9.68 -3.15
CA VAL A 87 6.71 10.60 -3.86
C VAL A 87 6.89 10.21 -5.32
N LYS A 88 7.02 8.91 -5.61
CA LYS A 88 7.15 8.41 -6.98
C LYS A 88 5.89 8.63 -7.80
N LEU A 89 4.71 8.41 -7.23
CA LEU A 89 3.44 8.66 -7.90
C LEU A 89 3.22 10.15 -8.17
N VAL A 90 3.55 11.02 -7.21
CA VAL A 90 3.51 12.48 -7.42
C VAL A 90 4.41 12.90 -8.57
N ARG A 91 5.66 12.40 -8.61
CA ARG A 91 6.58 12.66 -9.73
C ARG A 91 6.03 12.19 -11.06
N LEU A 92 5.43 11.00 -11.11
CA LEU A 92 4.77 10.49 -12.33
C LEU A 92 3.59 11.34 -12.78
N GLY A 93 2.88 12.00 -11.85
CA GLY A 93 1.75 12.87 -12.18
C GLY A 93 2.16 14.23 -12.75
N ILE A 94 3.39 14.67 -12.46
CA ILE A 94 3.97 15.92 -12.97
C ILE A 94 4.65 15.71 -14.33
N ASP A 95 5.17 14.49 -14.57
CA ASP A 95 5.87 14.14 -15.81
C ASP A 95 4.93 14.13 -17.03
N GLU A 96 5.32 14.85 -18.09
CA GLU A 96 4.53 14.95 -19.32
C GLU A 96 4.45 13.58 -20.03
N GLY A 97 3.27 13.22 -20.54
CA GLY A 97 3.06 11.96 -21.27
C GLY A 97 2.63 10.76 -20.41
N ARG A 98 2.37 10.94 -19.11
CA ARG A 98 1.72 9.93 -18.26
C ARG A 98 0.22 10.19 -18.14
N ASN A 99 -0.55 9.12 -17.89
CA ASN A 99 -1.99 9.24 -17.66
C ASN A 99 -2.24 9.83 -16.26
N ALA A 100 -2.37 11.15 -16.18
CA ALA A 100 -2.60 11.90 -14.95
C ALA A 100 -3.83 11.40 -14.18
N ALA A 101 -4.91 11.04 -14.87
CA ALA A 101 -6.11 10.51 -14.23
C ALA A 101 -5.84 9.20 -13.47
N MET A 102 -5.02 8.30 -14.05
CA MET A 102 -4.62 7.06 -13.38
C MET A 102 -3.74 7.34 -12.16
N VAL A 103 -2.82 8.30 -12.25
CA VAL A 103 -1.96 8.68 -11.12
C VAL A 103 -2.79 9.27 -9.98
N ILE A 104 -3.75 10.16 -10.28
CA ILE A 104 -4.67 10.73 -9.29
C ILE A 104 -5.48 9.62 -8.61
N PHE A 105 -6.03 8.69 -9.40
CA PHE A 105 -6.75 7.54 -8.85
C PHE A 105 -5.87 6.71 -7.90
N MET A 106 -4.61 6.48 -8.26
CA MET A 106 -3.68 5.77 -7.38
C MET A 106 -3.35 6.54 -6.10
N LEU A 107 -3.11 7.85 -6.19
CA LEU A 107 -2.83 8.71 -5.04
C LEU A 107 -4.01 8.74 -4.05
N LYS A 108 -5.25 8.78 -4.54
CA LYS A 108 -6.45 8.68 -3.70
C LYS A 108 -6.49 7.36 -2.91
N ASN A 109 -6.20 6.24 -3.58
CA ASN A 109 -6.29 4.91 -2.97
C ASN A 109 -5.12 4.56 -2.04
N VAL A 110 -3.91 5.01 -2.37
CA VAL A 110 -2.68 4.57 -1.68
C VAL A 110 -2.19 5.60 -0.66
N ALA A 111 -2.29 6.89 -0.99
CA ALA A 111 -1.82 8.00 -0.15
C ALA A 111 -2.98 8.77 0.52
N GLY A 112 -4.24 8.42 0.22
CA GLY A 112 -5.41 9.02 0.86
C GLY A 112 -5.73 10.45 0.41
N TYR A 113 -5.24 10.86 -0.77
CA TYR A 113 -5.53 12.19 -1.32
C TYR A 113 -7.03 12.33 -1.57
N LYS A 114 -7.55 13.54 -1.44
CA LYS A 114 -8.97 13.85 -1.66
C LYS A 114 -9.10 15.08 -2.54
N ASP A 115 -10.10 15.05 -3.42
CA ASP A 115 -10.47 16.26 -4.15
C ASP A 115 -11.09 17.24 -3.16
N ARG A 116 -10.69 18.50 -3.26
CA ARG A 116 -11.33 19.59 -2.53
C ARG A 116 -12.24 20.31 -3.49
N THR A 117 -13.55 20.22 -3.26
CA THR A 117 -14.56 20.98 -3.99
C THR A 117 -15.06 22.13 -3.13
N THR A 118 -15.00 23.36 -3.63
CA THR A 118 -15.66 24.52 -3.04
C THR A 118 -16.99 24.70 -3.77
N LEU A 119 -18.12 24.56 -3.07
CA LEU A 119 -19.43 24.86 -3.62
C LEU A 119 -19.76 26.31 -3.29
N GLU A 120 -19.83 27.16 -4.31
CA GLU A 120 -20.37 28.51 -4.17
C GLU A 120 -21.88 28.44 -4.38
N HIS A 121 -22.65 28.68 -3.32
CA HIS A 121 -24.09 28.87 -3.44
C HIS A 121 -24.36 30.30 -3.92
N THR A 122 -24.49 30.48 -5.23
CA THR A 122 -25.13 31.68 -5.79
C THR A 122 -26.63 31.57 -5.51
N GLY A 123 -27.05 32.05 -4.34
CA GLY A 123 -28.44 32.04 -3.93
C GLY A 123 -29.28 32.99 -4.78
N GLU A 124 -29.86 32.49 -5.86
CA GLU A 124 -31.18 32.96 -6.29
C GLU A 124 -32.20 32.06 -5.58
N GLU A 125 -33.08 32.68 -4.79
CA GLU A 125 -34.18 31.98 -4.12
C GLU A 125 -35.05 31.29 -5.18
N LEU A 126 -34.91 29.97 -5.32
CA LEU A 126 -35.82 29.20 -6.13
C LEU A 126 -37.22 29.27 -5.47
N PRO A 127 -38.29 29.61 -6.23
CA PRO A 127 -39.62 29.67 -5.66
C PRO A 127 -40.01 28.33 -5.05
N GLU A 128 -40.61 28.36 -3.86
CA GLU A 128 -41.02 27.17 -3.12
C GLU A 128 -41.77 26.18 -4.02
N ILE A 129 -41.19 24.98 -4.20
CA ILE A 129 -41.85 23.89 -4.93
C ILE A 129 -43.04 23.41 -4.08
N ARG A 130 -44.21 23.99 -4.30
CA ARG A 130 -45.47 23.49 -3.72
C ARG A 130 -45.88 22.22 -4.46
N PHE A 131 -45.69 21.06 -3.82
CA PHE A 131 -46.27 19.82 -4.30
C PHE A 131 -47.79 19.87 -4.16
N MET A 132 -48.51 20.19 -5.25
CA MET A 132 -49.96 19.98 -5.31
C MET A 132 -50.24 18.48 -5.39
N VAL A 133 -50.58 17.88 -4.27
CA VAL A 133 -51.19 16.55 -4.23
C VAL A 133 -52.63 16.69 -4.75
N ARG A 134 -52.89 16.28 -6.00
CA ARG A 134 -54.26 16.06 -6.48
C ARG A 134 -54.83 14.87 -5.70
N LYS A 135 -55.75 15.11 -4.78
CA LYS A 135 -56.65 14.05 -4.30
C LYS A 135 -57.60 13.71 -5.44
N GLY A 136 -57.56 12.47 -5.89
CA GLY A 136 -58.56 11.88 -6.78
C GLY A 136 -59.88 11.67 -6.04
N GLU A 137 -60.96 11.92 -6.78
CA GLU A 137 -62.37 11.50 -6.68
C GLU A 137 -62.92 11.05 -5.33
#